data_AF-A0A2M7W605-F1
#
_entry.id   AF-A0A2M7W605-F1
#
_cell.length_a   1.000
_cell.length_b   1.000
_cell.length_c   1.000
_cell.angle_alpha   90.00
_cell.angle_beta   90.00
_cell.angle_gamma   90.00
#
_symmetry.space_group_name_H-M   'P 1'
#
loop_
_entity.id
_entity.type
_entity.pdbx_description
1 polymer ?
#
loop_
_entity_poly.entity_id
_entity_poly.type
_entity_poly.pdbx_seq_one_letter_code
_entity_poly.pdbx_strand_id
1 'polypeptide(L)'
;MACATPIPTDGSAATLQSLECIVISAFNLIIPFAGLAAFVVLIAGGFAYLTSAGDPKKVQQAQGTITGAIIGIIVTLAVWFIFQLIKVITGVNVLRFEIPS
;
A
#
# COMPACT_ATOMS: atom_id res chain seq x y z
N MET A 1 -9.35 15.20 -7.27
CA MET A 1 -10.39 16.23 -7.49
C MET A 1 -11.52 15.59 -8.30
N ALA A 2 -12.39 14.79 -7.66
CA ALA A 2 -13.48 14.08 -8.37
C ALA A 2 -14.64 13.57 -7.46
N CYS A 3 -14.89 14.15 -6.29
CA CYS A 3 -16.07 13.80 -5.47
C CYS A 3 -17.02 15.01 -5.30
N ALA A 4 -17.18 15.82 -6.36
CA ALA A 4 -18.17 16.87 -6.42
C ALA A 4 -19.00 16.73 -7.71
N THR A 5 -19.96 15.81 -7.69
CA THR A 5 -21.08 15.74 -8.64
C THR A 5 -22.36 15.41 -7.88
N PRO A 6 -23.53 15.86 -8.38
CA PRO A 6 -24.77 15.97 -7.63
C PRO A 6 -25.38 14.60 -7.31
N ILE A 7 -26.08 14.57 -6.17
CA ILE A 7 -26.68 13.40 -5.52
C ILE A 7 -27.66 12.69 -6.48
N PRO A 8 -27.38 11.43 -6.91
CA PRO A 8 -28.39 10.58 -7.53
C PRO A 8 -29.36 10.10 -6.45
N THR A 9 -30.66 10.22 -6.75
CA THR A 9 -31.77 9.97 -5.82
C THR A 9 -32.24 8.52 -5.98
N ASP A 10 -31.36 7.57 -5.68
CA ASP A 10 -31.67 6.14 -5.75
C ASP A 10 -30.77 5.42 -4.75
N GLY A 11 -31.40 4.99 -3.64
CA GLY A 11 -30.76 4.60 -2.38
C GLY A 11 -29.84 3.37 -2.39
N SER A 12 -29.44 2.87 -3.56
CA SER A 12 -28.51 1.73 -3.69
C SER A 12 -27.14 2.12 -4.28
N ALA A 13 -27.05 3.16 -5.13
CA ALA A 13 -25.78 3.62 -5.71
C ALA A 13 -25.05 4.64 -4.81
N ALA A 14 -25.81 5.44 -4.04
CA ALA A 14 -25.25 6.44 -3.14
C ALA A 14 -24.38 5.82 -2.04
N THR A 15 -24.68 4.62 -1.55
CA THR A 15 -23.94 3.99 -0.44
C THR A 15 -22.56 3.47 -0.90
N LEU A 16 -22.48 2.86 -2.09
CA LEU A 16 -21.20 2.36 -2.63
C LEU A 16 -20.29 3.52 -3.05
N GLN A 17 -20.83 4.54 -3.72
CA GLN A 17 -20.04 5.70 -4.14
C GLN A 17 -19.58 6.55 -2.95
N SER A 18 -20.39 6.66 -1.89
CA SER A 18 -20.00 7.33 -0.65
C SER A 18 -18.91 6.55 0.10
N LEU A 19 -19.00 5.21 0.13
CA LEU A 19 -17.95 4.36 0.69
C LEU A 19 -16.66 4.48 -0.11
N GLU A 20 -16.73 4.46 -1.44
CA GLU A 20 -15.58 4.62 -2.32
C GLU A 20 -14.91 5.99 -2.15
N CYS A 21 -15.66 7.10 -2.06
CA CYS A 21 -15.05 8.42 -1.84
C CYS A 21 -14.36 8.51 -0.47
N ILE A 22 -14.95 7.97 0.60
CA ILE A 22 -14.31 7.93 1.93
C ILE A 22 -13.03 7.09 1.92
N VAL A 23 -13.07 5.92 1.27
CA VAL A 23 -11.93 5.04 1.15
C VAL A 23 -10.82 5.71 0.33
N ILE A 24 -11.13 6.26 -0.85
CA ILE A 24 -10.14 6.93 -1.70
C ILE A 24 -9.52 8.15 -1.02
N SER A 25 -10.31 8.94 -0.29
CA SER A 25 -9.79 10.11 0.44
C SER A 25 -8.89 9.70 1.61
N ALA A 26 -9.24 8.63 2.33
CA ALA A 26 -8.40 8.08 3.40
C ALA A 26 -7.08 7.51 2.84
N PHE A 27 -7.14 6.75 1.75
CA PHE A 27 -5.96 6.18 1.10
C PHE A 27 -5.03 7.28 0.54
N ASN A 28 -5.55 8.34 -0.09
CA ASN A 28 -4.71 9.44 -0.59
C ASN A 28 -3.92 10.17 0.51
N LEU A 29 -4.42 10.19 1.75
CA LEU A 29 -3.71 10.79 2.89
C LEU A 29 -2.72 9.82 3.53
N ILE A 30 -3.10 8.53 3.64
CA ILE A 30 -2.29 7.50 4.30
C ILE A 30 -1.15 6.98 3.42
N ILE A 31 -1.33 6.86 2.11
CA ILE A 31 -0.30 6.35 1.18
C ILE A 31 1.01 7.16 1.24
N PRO A 32 1.02 8.50 1.15
CA PRO A 32 2.27 9.26 1.23
C PRO A 32 2.92 9.16 2.63
N PHE A 33 2.11 9.14 3.69
CA PHE A 33 2.60 8.95 5.06
C PHE A 33 3.21 7.55 5.28
N ALA A 34 2.57 6.50 4.74
CA ALA A 34 3.04 5.14 4.80
C ALA A 34 4.34 4.95 4.00
N GLY A 35 4.46 5.58 2.83
CA GLY A 35 5.69 5.58 2.04
C GLY A 35 6.87 6.24 2.78
N LEU A 36 6.62 7.39 3.43
CA LEU A 36 7.63 8.07 4.23
C LEU A 36 8.05 7.24 5.46
N ALA A 37 7.09 6.67 6.17
CA ALA A 37 7.35 5.82 7.33
C ALA A 37 8.14 4.55 6.96
N ALA A 38 7.78 3.91 5.84
CA ALA A 38 8.50 2.75 5.32
C ALA A 38 9.96 3.08 4.99
N PHE A 39 10.22 4.26 4.41
CA PHE A 39 11.57 4.72 4.09
C PHE A 39 12.44 4.91 5.34
N VAL A 40 11.88 5.51 6.40
CA VAL A 40 12.58 5.71 7.69
C VAL A 40 12.92 4.37 8.36
N VAL A 41 11.98 3.42 8.37
CA VAL A 41 12.21 2.08 8.95
C VAL A 41 13.27 1.30 8.19
N LEU A 42 13.34 1.45 6.86
CA LEU A 42 14.37 0.81 6.03
C LEU A 42 15.77 1.32 6.37
N ILE A 43 15.94 2.64 6.53
CA ILE A 43 17.22 3.24 6.92
C ILE A 43 17.62 2.80 8.33
N ALA A 44 16.69 2.86 9.29
CA ALA A 44 16.95 2.47 10.67
C ALA A 44 17.31 0.97 10.80
N GLY A 45 16.60 0.10 10.09
CA GLY A 45 16.89 -1.34 10.06
C GLY A 45 18.22 -1.67 9.39
N GLY A 46 18.55 -0.99 8.29
CA GLY A 46 19.85 -1.13 7.60
C GLY A 46 21.02 -0.67 8.46
N PHE A 47 20.90 0.47 9.13
CA PHE A 47 21.93 0.97 10.04
C PHE A 47 22.13 0.06 11.26
N ALA A 48 21.04 -0.45 11.85
CA ALA A 48 21.12 -1.38 12.97
C ALA A 48 21.87 -2.68 12.60
N TYR A 49 21.72 -3.16 11.37
CA TYR A 49 22.46 -4.33 10.88
C TYR A 49 23.94 -4.04 10.67
N LEU A 50 24.28 -2.91 10.03
CA LEU A 50 25.67 -2.52 9.78
C LEU A 50 26.44 -2.21 11.07
N THR A 51 25.76 -1.62 12.07
CA THR A 51 26.37 -1.25 13.36
C THR A 51 26.47 -2.42 14.36
N SER A 52 25.95 -3.60 14.05
CA SER A 52 25.94 -4.76 14.97
C SER A 52 27.31 -5.42 15.19
N ALA A 53 28.36 -4.98 14.49
CA ALA A 53 29.80 -5.10 14.80
C ALA A 53 30.34 -6.41 15.42
N GLY A 54 29.67 -7.56 15.24
CA GLY A 54 30.12 -8.87 15.72
C GLY A 54 29.53 -9.35 17.05
N ASP A 55 28.59 -8.62 17.67
CA ASP A 55 27.89 -9.11 18.86
C ASP A 55 26.73 -10.04 18.45
N PRO A 56 26.76 -11.35 18.76
CA PRO A 56 25.82 -12.33 18.22
C PRO A 56 24.36 -12.03 18.58
N LYS A 57 24.13 -11.35 19.72
CA LYS A 57 22.79 -10.97 20.16
C LYS A 57 22.19 -9.85 19.30
N LYS A 58 23.03 -8.89 18.92
CA LYS A 58 22.65 -7.77 18.03
C LYS A 58 22.49 -8.26 16.59
N VAL A 59 23.35 -9.18 16.16
CA VAL A 59 23.26 -9.81 14.82
C VAL A 59 21.99 -10.64 14.68
N GLN A 60 21.60 -11.45 15.66
CA GLN A 60 20.33 -12.19 15.60
C GLN A 60 19.12 -11.25 15.55
N GLN A 61 19.12 -10.20 16.37
CA GLN A 61 18.04 -9.22 16.36
C GLN A 61 17.97 -8.49 15.01
N ALA A 62 19.12 -8.08 14.46
CA ALA A 62 19.20 -7.41 13.17
C ALA A 62 18.84 -8.34 12.01
N GLN A 63 19.19 -9.64 12.06
CA GLN A 63 18.73 -10.63 11.09
C GLN A 63 17.20 -10.80 11.12
N GLY A 64 16.59 -10.80 12.31
CA GLY A 64 15.12 -10.81 12.44
C GLY A 64 14.48 -9.58 11.79
N THR A 65 15.04 -8.40 12.07
CA THR A 65 14.58 -7.14 11.44
C THR A 65 14.79 -7.12 9.93
N ILE A 66 15.94 -7.59 9.44
CA ILE A 66 16.21 -7.70 7.99
C ILE A 66 15.27 -8.68 7.32
N THR A 67 15.04 -9.84 7.92
CA THR A 67 14.14 -10.85 7.36
C THR A 67 12.71 -10.29 7.28
N GLY A 68 12.25 -9.58 8.33
CA GLY A 68 10.98 -8.87 8.30
C GLY A 68 10.91 -7.79 7.22
N ALA A 69 11.98 -7.01 7.04
CA ALA A 69 12.06 -5.98 6.00
C ALA A 69 12.05 -6.59 4.58
N ILE A 70 12.82 -7.66 4.36
CA ILE A 70 12.86 -8.41 3.10
C ILE A 70 11.48 -8.98 2.78
N ILE A 71 10.81 -9.60 3.76
CA ILE A 71 9.44 -10.12 3.58
C ILE A 71 8.49 -8.99 3.20
N GLY A 72 8.56 -7.82 3.85
CA GLY A 72 7.72 -6.67 3.51
C GLY A 72 7.93 -6.17 2.07
N ILE A 73 9.18 -6.13 1.61
CA ILE A 73 9.52 -5.75 0.22
C ILE A 73 8.99 -6.82 -0.76
N ILE A 74 9.22 -8.11 -0.47
CA ILE A 74 8.77 -9.22 -1.32
C ILE A 74 7.25 -9.22 -1.44
N VAL A 75 6.51 -9.02 -0.34
CA VAL A 75 5.05 -8.97 -0.35
C VAL A 75 4.55 -7.79 -1.20
N THR A 76 5.16 -6.62 -1.07
CA THR A 76 4.80 -5.45 -1.88
C THR A 76 5.00 -5.71 -3.37
N LEU A 77 6.12 -6.33 -3.74
CA LEU A 77 6.42 -6.75 -5.11
C LEU A 77 5.44 -7.82 -5.60
N ALA A 78 5.11 -8.81 -4.77
CA ALA A 78 4.16 -9.87 -5.10
C ALA A 78 2.75 -9.32 -5.35
N VAL A 79 2.29 -8.39 -4.52
CA VAL A 79 1.02 -7.69 -4.71
C VAL A 79 1.01 -6.93 -6.03
N TRP A 80 2.06 -6.15 -6.32
CA TRP A 80 2.17 -5.43 -7.59
C TRP A 80 2.16 -6.37 -8.79
N PHE A 81 2.86 -7.50 -8.68
CA PHE A 81 2.90 -8.53 -9.72
C PHE A 81 1.50 -9.13 -9.97
N ILE A 82 0.77 -9.48 -8.91
CA ILE A 82 -0.60 -9.97 -8.99
C ILE A 82 -1.52 -8.94 -9.65
N PHE A 83 -1.44 -7.66 -9.26
CA PHE A 83 -2.21 -6.60 -9.91
C PHE A 83 -1.88 -6.46 -11.39
N GLN A 84 -0.61 -6.63 -11.78
CA GLN A 84 -0.19 -6.59 -13.18
C GLN A 84 -0.77 -7.76 -13.97
N LEU A 85 -0.80 -8.97 -13.42
CA LEU A 85 -1.45 -10.13 -14.03
C LEU A 85 -2.95 -9.90 -14.20
N ILE A 86 -3.63 -9.35 -13.20
CA ILE A 86 -5.06 -9.04 -13.27
C ILE A 86 -5.34 -7.99 -14.36
N LYS A 87 -4.50 -6.95 -14.50
CA LYS A 87 -4.65 -5.98 -15.60
C LYS A 87 -4.53 -6.63 -16.97
N VAL A 88 -3.56 -7.54 -17.13
CA VAL A 88 -3.31 -8.23 -18.41
C VAL A 88 -4.45 -9.16 -18.79
N ILE A 89 -5.01 -9.90 -17.82
CA ILE A 89 -6.09 -10.88 -18.07
C ILE A 89 -7.45 -10.19 -18.18
N THR A 90 -7.75 -9.21 -17.33
CA THR A 90 -9.08 -8.60 -17.23
C THR A 90 -9.24 -7.35 -18.11
N GLY A 91 -8.15 -6.73 -18.58
CA GLY A 91 -8.19 -5.58 -19.50
C GLY A 91 -8.84 -4.30 -18.95
N VAL A 92 -9.36 -4.33 -17.71
CA VAL A 92 -10.08 -3.23 -17.04
C VAL A 92 -9.32 -2.81 -15.79
N ASN A 93 -9.17 -1.50 -15.60
CA ASN A 93 -8.49 -0.90 -14.47
C ASN A 93 -9.31 -1.08 -13.18
N VAL A 94 -9.07 -2.16 -12.44
CA VAL A 94 -9.68 -2.50 -11.13
C VAL A 94 -9.49 -1.47 -9.99
N LEU A 95 -8.84 -0.33 -10.26
CA LEU A 95 -8.71 0.81 -9.33
C LEU A 95 -9.49 2.06 -9.80
N ARG A 96 -10.22 1.92 -10.91
CA ARG A 96 -11.15 2.90 -11.47
C ARG A 96 -12.35 2.10 -11.96
N PHE A 97 -13.32 1.88 -11.07
CA PHE A 97 -14.69 1.58 -11.49
C PHE A 97 -15.25 2.83 -12.18
N GLU A 98 -14.76 3.09 -13.38
CA GLU A 98 -15.40 3.99 -14.32
C GLU A 98 -16.54 3.19 -14.93
N ILE A 99 -17.69 3.23 -14.26
CA ILE A 99 -18.95 2.80 -14.85
C ILE A 99 -19.22 3.85 -15.94
N PRO A 100 -19.14 3.51 -17.24
CA PRO A 100 -19.66 4.42 -18.26
C PRO A 100 -21.16 4.49 -18.01
N SER A 101 -21.65 5.72 -17.82
CA SER A 101 -23.05 6.15 -17.71
C SER A 101 -24.11 5.06 -17.91
#